data_AF-A0A3B0RSZ1-F1
#
_entry.id   AF-A0A3B0RSZ1-F1
#
_cell.length_a   1.000
_cell.length_b   1.000
_cell.length_c   1.000
_cell.angle_alpha   90.00
_cell.angle_beta   90.00
_cell.angle_gamma   90.00
#
_symmetry.space_group_name_H-M   'P 1'
#
loop_
_entity.id
_entity.type
_entity.pdbx_description
1 polymer ?
#
loop_
_entity_poly.entity_id
_entity_poly.type
_entity_poly.pdbx_seq_one_letter_code
_entity_poly.pdbx_strand_id
1 'polypeptide(L)'
;MKDSLSLRVQAEFPTATVVHRLDMDTSGIMVMALNKAAHRHISLQFEKRQSRKAYVAHLYGIVGPDQGEIDLPLTLDWPNRPLHMV
;
A
#
# COMPACT_ATOMS: atom_id res chain seq x y z
N MET A 1 -12.66 12.38 16.02
CA MET A 1 -11.76 13.13 15.11
C MET A 1 -11.28 12.13 14.06
N LYS A 2 -11.48 12.37 12.77
CA LYS A 2 -10.93 11.48 11.72
C LYS A 2 -9.46 11.85 11.55
N ASP A 3 -8.57 10.94 11.90
CA ASP A 3 -7.14 11.12 11.77
C ASP A 3 -6.62 10.22 10.65
N SER A 4 -5.73 10.75 9.82
CA SER A 4 -5.11 10.00 8.74
C SER A 4 -3.74 10.58 8.40
N LEU A 5 -2.87 9.74 7.85
CA LEU A 5 -1.58 10.16 7.32
C LEU A 5 -1.72 11.35 6.35
N SER A 6 -2.73 11.33 5.47
CA SER A 6 -2.94 12.41 4.50
C SER A 6 -3.29 13.74 5.18
N LEU A 7 -4.16 13.73 6.20
CA LEU A 7 -4.56 14.94 6.92
C LEU A 7 -3.37 15.55 7.67
N ARG A 8 -2.54 14.71 8.30
CA ARG A 8 -1.34 15.16 9.02
C ARG A 8 -0.30 15.76 8.07
N VAL A 9 0.00 15.06 6.96
CA VAL A 9 1.00 15.56 5.99
C VAL A 9 0.52 16.83 5.30
N GLN A 10 -0.78 16.95 4.99
CA GLN A 10 -1.33 18.14 4.33
C GLN A 10 -1.34 19.38 5.23
N ALA A 11 -1.27 19.22 6.56
CA ALA A 11 -1.09 20.35 7.47
C ALA A 11 0.27 21.05 7.27
N GLU A 12 1.31 20.30 6.88
CA GLU A 12 2.65 20.83 6.60
C GLU A 12 2.89 21.06 5.09
N PHE A 13 2.34 20.19 4.25
CA PHE A 13 2.50 20.21 2.79
C PHE A 13 1.11 20.18 2.13
N PRO A 14 0.42 21.33 1.99
CA PRO A 14 -0.97 21.37 1.52
C PRO A 14 -1.22 20.76 0.13
N THR A 15 -0.17 20.70 -0.71
CA THR A 15 -0.22 20.12 -2.06
C THR A 15 0.10 18.62 -2.10
N ALA A 16 0.43 18.01 -0.96
CA ALA A 16 0.75 16.60 -0.88
C ALA A 16 -0.46 15.71 -1.21
N THR A 17 -0.20 14.67 -2.00
CA THR A 17 -1.22 13.76 -2.55
C THR A 17 -0.76 12.31 -2.42
N VAL A 18 -1.71 11.42 -2.17
CA VAL A 18 -1.47 9.98 -2.00
C VAL A 18 -1.27 9.33 -3.36
N VAL A 19 -0.18 8.57 -3.54
CA VAL A 19 0.13 7.84 -4.79
C VAL A 19 0.02 6.32 -4.64
N HIS A 20 0.10 5.81 -3.41
CA HIS A 20 -0.17 4.41 -3.05
C HIS A 20 -0.68 4.37 -1.60
N ARG A 21 -1.23 3.22 -1.20
CA ARG A 21 -1.76 3.02 0.16
C ARG A 21 -1.06 1.87 0.87
N LEU A 22 -1.03 1.93 2.19
CA LEU A 22 -0.86 0.78 3.07
C LEU A 22 -2.20 0.51 3.76
N ASP A 23 -2.42 -0.72 4.18
CA ASP A 23 -3.57 -1.05 5.01
C ASP A 23 -3.41 -0.46 6.40
N MET A 24 -4.53 -0.23 7.10
CA MET A 24 -4.54 0.52 8.37
C MET A 24 -3.62 -0.09 9.44
N ASP A 25 -3.56 -1.42 9.50
CA ASP A 25 -2.75 -2.16 10.47
C ASP A 25 -1.34 -2.49 9.94
N THR A 26 -1.01 -2.04 8.71
CA THR A 26 0.33 -2.22 8.13
C THR A 26 1.19 -1.01 8.42
N SER A 27 2.26 -1.23 9.19
CA SER A 27 3.35 -0.26 9.32
C SER A 27 4.29 -0.31 8.12
N GLY A 28 4.99 0.79 7.84
CA GLY A 28 6.04 0.80 6.83
C GLY A 28 6.23 2.13 6.11
N ILE A 29 6.89 2.05 4.97
CA ILE A 29 7.26 3.20 4.15
C ILE A 29 6.05 3.66 3.33
N MET A 30 5.73 4.95 3.42
CA MET A 30 4.71 5.63 2.62
C MET A 30 5.33 6.75 1.81
N VAL A 31 4.99 6.82 0.52
CA VAL A 31 5.39 7.89 -0.39
C VAL A 31 4.17 8.72 -0.74
N MET A 32 4.30 10.05 -0.63
CA MET A 32 3.32 11.02 -1.10
C MET A 32 3.97 11.97 -2.09
N ALA A 33 3.21 12.40 -3.10
CA ALA A 33 3.68 13.35 -4.09
C ALA A 33 3.35 14.78 -3.67
N LEU A 34 4.36 15.66 -3.63
CA LEU A 34 4.20 17.06 -3.22
C LEU A 34 3.63 17.97 -4.32
N ASN A 35 3.60 17.51 -5.57
CA ASN A 35 3.06 18.26 -6.70
C ASN A 35 2.50 17.32 -7.78
N LYS A 36 1.75 17.90 -8.73
CA LYS A 36 1.05 17.16 -9.79
C LYS A 36 2.00 16.39 -10.72
N ALA A 37 3.18 16.95 -11.02
CA ALA A 37 4.16 16.29 -11.89
C ALA A 37 4.74 15.03 -11.22
N ALA A 38 5.13 15.15 -9.94
CA ALA A 38 5.59 14.03 -9.13
C ALA A 38 4.50 12.96 -8.98
N HIS A 39 3.25 13.36 -8.73
CA HIS A 39 2.14 12.41 -8.63
C HIS A 39 2.02 11.60 -9.91
N ARG A 40 1.92 12.28 -11.07
CA ARG A 40 1.81 11.59 -12.37
C ARG A 40 2.98 10.65 -12.60
N HIS A 41 4.21 11.09 -12.34
CA HIS A 41 5.40 10.28 -12.58
C HIS A 41 5.46 9.04 -11.69
N ILE A 42 5.22 9.19 -10.38
CA ILE A 42 5.28 8.09 -9.42
C ILE A 42 4.12 7.12 -9.64
N SER A 43 2.89 7.60 -9.87
CA SER A 43 1.75 6.73 -10.20
C SER A 43 2.03 5.85 -11.42
N LEU A 44 2.67 6.39 -12.46
CA LEU A 44 3.08 5.61 -13.64
C LEU A 44 4.12 4.54 -13.29
N GLN A 45 5.03 4.78 -12.34
CA GLN A 45 5.99 3.76 -11.90
C GLN A 45 5.28 2.60 -11.16
N PHE A 46 4.28 2.89 -10.33
CA PHE A 46 3.47 1.87 -9.67
C PHE A 46 2.63 1.07 -10.69
N GLU A 47 1.97 1.75 -11.62
CA GLU A 47 1.19 1.14 -12.70
C GLU A 47 2.05 0.18 -13.54
N LYS A 48 3.26 0.63 -13.91
CA LYS A 48 4.23 -0.16 -14.69
C LYS A 48 5.03 -1.16 -13.86
N ARG A 49 4.69 -1.36 -12.57
CA ARG A 49 5.37 -2.28 -11.63
C ARG A 49 6.90 -2.07 -11.56
N GLN A 50 7.35 -0.83 -11.71
CA GLN A 50 8.78 -0.47 -11.63
C GLN A 50 9.25 -0.34 -10.17
N SER A 51 8.32 -0.11 -9.24
CA SER A 51 8.59 -0.07 -7.80
C SER A 51 8.80 -1.49 -7.25
N ARG A 52 9.94 -1.74 -6.60
CA ARG A 52 10.16 -2.95 -5.78
C ARG A 52 9.68 -2.70 -4.36
N LYS A 53 8.88 -3.61 -3.81
CA LYS A 53 8.34 -3.54 -2.45
C LYS A 53 8.75 -4.79 -1.70
N ALA A 54 9.28 -4.62 -0.48
CA ALA A 54 9.63 -5.71 0.42
C ALA A 54 8.97 -5.47 1.77
N TYR A 55 8.43 -6.53 2.35
CA TYR A 55 7.74 -6.51 3.64
C TYR A 55 8.29 -7.61 4.53
N VAL A 56 8.21 -7.40 5.84
CA VAL A 56 8.51 -8.42 6.85
C VAL A 56 7.24 -8.65 7.65
N ALA A 57 6.93 -9.91 7.92
CA ALA A 57 5.77 -10.32 8.69
C ALA A 57 6.14 -11.46 9.64
N HIS A 58 5.46 -11.52 10.78
CA HIS A 58 5.47 -12.69 11.66
C HIS A 58 4.20 -13.49 11.40
N LEU A 59 4.35 -14.77 11.10
CA LEU A 59 3.27 -15.64 10.64
C LEU A 59 2.95 -16.70 11.69
N TYR A 60 1.70 -17.14 11.71
CA TYR A 60 1.27 -18.28 12.52
C TYR A 60 1.55 -19.60 11.79
N GLY A 61 2.10 -20.58 12.50
CA GLY A 61 2.41 -21.91 11.97
C GLY A 61 3.81 -22.02 11.35
N ILE A 62 4.09 -23.17 10.74
CA ILE A 62 5.35 -23.44 10.05
C ILE A 62 5.11 -23.21 8.56
N VAL A 63 5.76 -22.19 8.01
CA VAL A 63 5.78 -21.92 6.57
C VAL A 63 6.93 -22.71 5.97
N GLY A 64 6.64 -23.44 4.89
CA GLY A 64 7.67 -24.07 4.08
C GLY A 64 7.21 -24.13 2.62
N PRO A 65 8.13 -24.28 1.66
CA PRO A 65 9.60 -24.13 1.74
C PRO A 65 10.06 -22.68 2.06
N ASP A 66 11.35 -22.46 2.35
CA ASP A 66 11.92 -21.15 2.74
C ASP A 66 11.76 -20.04 1.69
N GLN A 67 11.53 -20.43 0.43
CA GLN A 67 11.30 -19.53 -0.69
C GLN A 67 10.26 -20.13 -1.63
N GLY A 68 9.46 -19.27 -2.26
CA GLY A 68 8.45 -19.68 -3.22
C GLY A 68 7.67 -18.47 -3.75
N GLU A 69 6.68 -18.76 -4.56
CA GLU A 69 5.75 -17.78 -5.13
C GLU A 69 4.31 -18.21 -4.81
N ILE A 70 3.48 -17.25 -4.43
CA ILE A 70 2.04 -17.43 -4.26
C ILE A 70 1.36 -16.70 -5.41
N ASP A 71 0.94 -17.43 -6.44
CA ASP A 71 0.22 -16.90 -7.61
C ASP A 71 -1.24 -17.36 -7.57
N LEU A 72 -2.04 -16.66 -6.78
CA LEU A 72 -3.46 -16.91 -6.59
C LEU A 72 -4.24 -15.65 -6.98
N PRO A 73 -5.35 -15.77 -7.73
CA PRO A 73 -6.19 -14.62 -8.03
C PRO A 73 -6.81 -14.09 -6.73
N LEU A 74 -7.06 -12.78 -6.67
CA LEU A 74 -7.69 -12.15 -5.51
C LEU A 74 -8.89 -11.31 -5.96
N THR A 75 -9.95 -11.34 -5.17
CA THR A 75 -11.14 -10.49 -5.35
C THR A 75 -11.62 -9.94 -4.01
N LEU A 76 -12.45 -8.90 -4.06
CA LEU A 76 -13.09 -8.32 -2.87
C LEU A 76 -14.17 -9.26 -2.34
N ASP A 77 -14.11 -9.53 -1.04
CA ASP A 77 -15.22 -10.14 -0.33
C ASP A 77 -16.25 -9.05 -0.01
N TRP A 78 -17.23 -8.87 -0.90
CA TRP A 78 -18.23 -7.81 -0.80
C TRP A 78 -19.02 -7.82 0.51
N PRO A 79 -19.57 -8.97 0.97
CA PRO A 79 -20.19 -9.08 2.29
C PRO A 79 -19.28 -8.71 3.47
N ASN A 80 -17.99 -9.05 3.41
CA ASN A 80 -17.07 -8.92 4.55
C ASN A 80 -15.99 -7.83 4.36
N ARG A 81 -16.30 -6.76 3.63
CA ARG A 81 -15.37 -5.64 3.46
C ARG A 81 -14.81 -5.16 4.80
N PRO A 82 -13.48 -4.96 4.93
CA PRO A 82 -12.50 -4.78 3.85
C PRO A 82 -11.75 -6.06 3.39
N LEU A 83 -12.25 -7.26 3.73
CA LEU A 83 -11.54 -8.51 3.43
C LEU A 83 -11.49 -8.82 1.92
N HIS A 84 -10.45 -9.58 1.53
CA HIS A 84 -10.29 -10.17 0.20
C HIS A 84 -10.40 -11.70 0.30
N MET A 85 -10.83 -12.33 -0.79
CA MET A 85 -10.82 -13.78 -0.95
C MET A 85 -9.99 -14.18 -2.17
N VAL A 86 -9.40 -15.37 -2.06
CA VAL A 86 -8.79 -16.10 -3.19
C VAL A 86 -9.88 -16.86 -3.93
#